data_AF-A0A7X1TXF0-F1
#
_entry.id   AF-A0A7X1TXF0-F1
#
_cell.length_a   1.000
_cell.length_b   1.000
_cell.length_c   1.000
_cell.angle_alpha   90.00
_cell.angle_beta   90.00
_cell.angle_gamma   90.00
#
_symmetry.space_group_name_H-M   'P 1'
#
loop_
_entity.id
_entity.type
_entity.pdbx_description
1 polymer ?
#
loop_
_entity_poly.entity_id
_entity_poly.type
_entity_poly.pdbx_seq_one_letter_code
_entity_poly.pdbx_strand_id
1 'polypeptide(L)'
;MPARGLRVFRSPEIMQGATWRDPERMQEWVGELSKSDPVVVFCAYGFHVGCKTAMKLRDLGFDASYMTGGHSAWKAIGAPTEPYSPA
;
A
#
# COMPACT_ATOMS: atom_id res chain seq x y z
N MET A 1 2.78 5.70 -28.60
CA MET A 1 3.03 4.39 -27.96
C MET A 1 2.95 4.58 -26.45
N PRO A 2 1.87 4.21 -25.74
CA PRO A 2 1.85 4.43 -24.29
C PRO A 2 2.64 3.33 -23.59
N ALA A 3 3.50 3.74 -22.65
CA ALA A 3 4.34 2.87 -21.85
C ALA A 3 3.49 1.87 -21.06
N ARG A 4 3.75 0.57 -21.25
CA ARG A 4 3.19 -0.49 -20.41
C ARG A 4 3.79 -0.35 -19.01
N GLY A 5 3.02 0.26 -18.11
CA GLY A 5 3.35 0.36 -16.69
C GLY A 5 3.77 -0.99 -16.13
N LEU A 6 4.85 -0.97 -15.35
CA LEU A 6 5.46 -2.10 -14.69
C LEU A 6 4.40 -2.87 -13.88
N ARG A 7 4.02 -4.06 -14.34
CA ARG A 7 3.13 -4.97 -13.60
C ARG A 7 3.93 -5.54 -12.42
N VAL A 8 3.92 -4.83 -11.30
CA VAL A 8 4.19 -5.45 -9.99
C VAL A 8 3.26 -6.66 -9.86
N PHE A 9 3.78 -7.82 -9.46
CA PHE A 9 3.02 -9.06 -9.29
C PHE A 9 1.88 -8.80 -8.29
N ARG A 10 0.67 -8.57 -8.80
CA ARG A 10 -0.52 -8.27 -7.99
C ARG A 10 -1.08 -9.60 -7.50
N SER A 11 -1.19 -9.75 -6.17
CA SER A 11 -2.15 -10.72 -5.64
C SER A 11 -3.55 -10.31 -6.11
N PRO A 12 -4.41 -11.26 -6.51
CA PRO A 12 -5.78 -10.95 -6.94
C PRO A 12 -6.64 -10.40 -5.80
N GLU A 13 -6.14 -10.45 -4.57
CA GLU A 13 -6.83 -10.07 -3.34
C GLU A 13 -5.94 -9.10 -2.54
N ILE A 14 -6.60 -8.18 -1.86
CA ILE A 14 -6.01 -7.22 -0.93
C ILE A 14 -6.71 -7.34 0.43
N MET A 15 -6.12 -6.73 1.47
CA MET A 15 -6.78 -6.60 2.77
C MET A 15 -8.13 -5.89 2.61
N GLN A 16 -9.17 -6.39 3.27
CA GLN A 16 -10.49 -5.77 3.23
C GLN A 16 -10.43 -4.31 3.69
N GLY A 17 -10.96 -3.38 2.88
CA GLY A 17 -10.92 -1.94 3.16
C GLY A 17 -9.59 -1.26 2.84
N ALA A 18 -8.62 -1.98 2.28
CA ALA A 18 -7.37 -1.37 1.84
C ALA A 18 -7.50 -0.78 0.44
N THR A 19 -6.98 0.44 0.27
CA THR A 19 -6.86 1.05 -1.05
C THR A 19 -5.45 0.83 -1.58
N TRP A 20 -5.34 0.16 -2.73
CA TRP A 20 -4.05 0.06 -3.41
C TRP A 20 -3.70 1.39 -4.08
N ARG A 21 -2.48 1.87 -3.87
CA ARG A 21 -1.92 3.03 -4.55
C ARG A 21 -0.52 2.69 -5.06
N ASP A 22 -0.17 3.27 -6.21
CA ASP A 22 1.13 3.05 -6.82
C ASP A 22 2.22 3.86 -6.06
N PRO A 23 3.22 3.22 -5.45
CA PRO A 23 4.27 3.91 -4.70
C PRO A 23 5.20 4.77 -5.57
N GLU A 24 5.27 4.52 -6.89
CA GLU A 24 6.02 5.36 -7.83
C GLU A 24 5.25 6.64 -8.18
N ARG A 25 3.91 6.62 -8.09
CA ARG A 25 3.03 7.77 -8.36
C ARG A 25 2.57 8.47 -7.09
N MET A 26 3.37 8.40 -6.01
CA MET A 26 3.03 8.97 -4.70
C MET A 26 2.57 10.42 -4.75
N GLN A 27 3.23 11.25 -5.56
CA GLN A 27 2.90 12.67 -5.68
C GLN A 27 1.48 12.94 -6.22
N GLU A 28 0.87 11.96 -6.89
CA GLU A 28 -0.45 12.12 -7.50
C GLU A 28 -1.60 11.87 -6.52
N TRP A 29 -1.43 10.92 -5.59
CA TRP A 29 -2.49 10.52 -4.65
C TRP A 29 -2.23 10.94 -3.21
N VAL A 30 -1.01 11.38 -2.86
CA VAL A 30 -0.70 11.76 -1.47
C VAL A 30 -1.55 12.93 -0.98
N GLY A 31 -2.02 13.80 -1.88
CA GLY A 31 -2.95 14.89 -1.55
C GLY A 31 -4.37 14.43 -1.24
N GLU A 32 -4.74 13.19 -1.60
CA GLU A 32 -6.04 12.59 -1.25
C GLU A 32 -6.05 12.04 0.18
N LEU A 33 -4.88 11.87 0.81
CA LEU A 33 -4.77 11.37 2.17
C LEU A 33 -5.03 12.49 3.18
N SER A 34 -5.79 12.14 4.21
CA SER A 34 -5.93 12.96 5.41
C SER A 34 -4.62 12.95 6.19
N LYS A 35 -4.16 14.14 6.61
CA LYS A 35 -3.01 14.27 7.52
C LYS A 35 -3.37 14.01 8.99
N SER A 36 -4.66 13.96 9.30
CA SER A 36 -5.16 13.72 10.66
C SER A 36 -5.33 12.24 10.98
N ASP A 37 -5.44 11.40 9.95
CA ASP A 37 -5.68 9.96 10.09
C ASP A 37 -4.37 9.17 9.90
N PRO A 38 -4.13 8.13 10.72
CA PRO A 38 -2.94 7.29 10.57
C PRO A 38 -3.00 6.46 9.28
N VAL A 39 -1.88 6.40 8.57
CA VAL A 39 -1.76 5.71 7.28
C VAL A 39 -0.93 4.43 7.46
N VAL A 40 -1.54 3.26 7.25
CA VAL A 40 -0.82 1.98 7.30
C VAL A 40 -0.48 1.50 5.89
N VAL A 41 0.82 1.31 5.62
CA VAL A 41 1.34 0.83 4.35
C VAL A 41 1.77 -0.63 4.47
N PHE A 42 1.41 -1.45 3.50
CA PHE A 42 1.89 -2.81 3.41
C PHE A 42 2.26 -3.15 1.96
N CYS A 43 3.17 -4.11 1.79
CA CYS A 43 3.39 -4.77 0.50
C CYS A 43 3.04 -6.27 0.63
N ALA A 44 3.33 -7.07 -0.39
CA ALA A 44 3.05 -8.51 -0.35
C ALA A 44 3.61 -9.19 0.92
N TYR A 45 4.84 -8.83 1.33
CA TYR A 45 5.56 -9.48 2.43
C TYR A 45 6.09 -8.51 3.51
N GLY A 46 5.77 -7.22 3.43
CA GLY A 46 6.23 -6.21 4.40
C GLY A 46 7.72 -5.84 4.32
N PHE A 47 8.38 -6.07 3.19
CA PHE A 47 9.79 -5.74 2.95
C PHE A 47 10.01 -4.30 2.46
N HIS A 48 10.98 -4.09 1.56
CA HIS A 48 11.49 -2.77 1.20
C HIS A 48 10.46 -1.79 0.63
N VAL A 49 9.48 -2.25 -0.15
CA VAL A 49 8.52 -1.34 -0.79
C VAL A 49 7.61 -0.68 0.26
N GLY A 50 7.07 -1.47 1.21
CA GLY A 50 6.21 -0.93 2.26
C GLY A 50 6.95 0.03 3.19
N CYS A 51 8.16 -0.35 3.61
CA CYS A 51 9.00 0.47 4.49
C CYS A 51 9.40 1.80 3.81
N LYS A 52 9.90 1.77 2.57
CA LYS A 52 10.29 3.00 1.84
C LYS A 52 9.11 3.94 1.62
N THR A 53 7.94 3.40 1.30
CA THR A 53 6.71 4.20 1.11
C THR A 53 6.28 4.85 2.42
N ALA A 54 6.27 4.11 3.54
CA ALA A 54 5.96 4.68 4.85
C ALA A 54 6.96 5.77 5.28
N MET A 55 8.25 5.57 5.03
CA MET A 55 9.27 6.60 5.30
C MET A 55 9.04 7.89 4.50
N LYS A 56 8.72 7.77 3.20
CA LYS A 56 8.40 8.94 2.37
C LYS A 56 7.15 9.68 2.86
N LEU A 57 6.10 8.94 3.26
CA LEU A 57 4.90 9.56 3.83
C LEU A 57 5.20 10.32 5.14
N ARG A 58 6.06 9.76 6.01
CA ARG A 58 6.52 10.47 7.21
C ARG A 58 7.27 11.75 6.89
N ASP A 59 8.14 11.73 5.89
CA ASP A 59 8.88 12.91 5.42
C ASP A 59 7.94 14.02 4.92
N LEU A 60 6.79 13.64 4.34
CA LEU A 60 5.72 14.55 3.93
C LEU A 60 4.80 15.01 5.09
N GLY A 61 5.07 14.57 6.31
CA GLY A 61 4.36 14.95 7.53
C GLY A 61 3.10 14.13 7.82
N PHE A 62 2.97 12.93 7.27
CA PHE A 62 1.88 12.00 7.61
C PHE A 62 2.26 11.09 8.77
N ASP A 63 1.28 10.73 9.60
CA ASP A 63 1.41 9.65 10.59
C ASP A 63 1.33 8.29 9.88
N ALA A 64 2.42 7.92 9.19
CA ALA A 64 2.48 6.68 8.43
C ALA A 64 3.19 5.56 9.21
N SER A 65 2.68 4.35 9.13
CA SER A 65 3.30 3.14 9.67
C SER A 65 3.31 2.03 8.62
N TYR A 66 4.18 1.04 8.77
CA TYR A 66 4.21 -0.12 7.87
C TYR A 66 3.89 -1.41 8.61
N MET A 67 3.15 -2.31 7.95
CA MET A 67 2.83 -3.62 8.50
C MET A 67 3.94 -4.63 8.19
N THR A 68 4.52 -5.21 9.24
CA THR A 68 5.49 -6.31 9.14
C THR A 68 4.84 -7.58 8.61
N GLY A 69 5.49 -8.28 7.69
CA GLY A 69 4.96 -9.51 7.08
C GLY A 69 3.90 -9.30 5.98
N GLY A 70 3.38 -8.06 5.84
CA GLY A 70 2.55 -7.64 4.72
C GLY A 70 1.27 -8.44 4.54
N HIS A 71 0.81 -8.51 3.29
CA HIS A 71 -0.40 -9.26 2.91
C HIS A 71 -0.30 -10.76 3.28
N SER A 72 0.89 -11.35 3.21
CA SER A 72 1.10 -12.74 3.63
C SER A 72 0.85 -12.97 5.11
N ALA A 73 1.29 -12.08 6.00
CA ALA A 73 1.00 -12.18 7.43
C ALA A 73 -0.50 -11.98 7.72
N TRP A 74 -1.16 -11.06 6.99
CA TRP A 74 -2.60 -10.86 7.10
C TRP A 74 -3.40 -12.13 6.74
N LYS A 75 -3.01 -12.79 5.64
CA LYS A 75 -3.60 -14.08 5.26
C LYS A 75 -3.29 -15.19 6.24
N ALA A 76 -2.07 -15.22 6.80
CA ALA A 76 -1.66 -16.27 7.74
C ALA A 76 -2.48 -16.26 9.04
N ILE A 77 -2.98 -15.10 9.46
CA ILE A 77 -3.87 -14.99 10.63
C ILE A 77 -5.35 -15.21 10.29
N GLY A 78 -5.68 -15.56 9.03
CA GLY A 78 -7.05 -15.78 8.58
C GLY A 78 -7.91 -14.52 8.52
N ALA A 79 -7.29 -13.34 8.41
CA ALA A 79 -8.03 -12.08 8.38
C ALA A 79 -8.70 -11.83 7.01
N PRO A 80 -9.78 -11.03 6.95
CA PRO A 80 -10.58 -10.85 5.74
C PRO A 80 -9.79 -10.22 4.59
N THR A 81 -9.91 -10.79 3.40
CA THR A 81 -9.40 -10.22 2.15
C THR A 81 -10.53 -10.02 1.17
N GLU A 82 -10.37 -9.04 0.28
CA GLU A 82 -11.32 -8.75 -0.78
C GLU A 82 -10.60 -8.74 -2.14
N PRO A 83 -11.31 -9.07 -3.24
CA PRO A 83 -10.73 -8.99 -4.56
C PRO A 83 -10.26 -7.56 -4.83
N TYR A 84 -9.07 -7.43 -5.41
CA TYR A 84 -8.54 -6.15 -5.84
C TYR A 84 -9.48 -5.52 -6.87
N SER A 85 -10.10 -4.41 -6.50
CA SER A 85 -10.85 -3.55 -7.43
C SER A 85 -10.04 -2.28 -7.67
N PRO A 86 -9.50 -2.04 -8.88
CA PRO A 86 -8.93 -0.76 -9.23
C PRO A 86 -10.06 0.30 -9.19
N ALA A 87 -9.89 1.33 -8.36
CA ALA A 87 -10.69 2.55 -8.43
C ALA A 87 -10.16 3.48 -9.53
#